data_AF-A0A5B7DCI2-F1
#
_entry.id   AF-A0A5B7DCI2-F1
#
_cell.length_a   1.000
_cell.length_b   1.000
_cell.length_c   1.000
_cell.angle_alpha   90.00
_cell.angle_beta   90.00
_cell.angle_gamma   90.00
#
_symmetry.space_group_name_H-M   'P 1'
#
loop_
_entity.id
_entity.type
_entity.pdbx_description
1 polymer ?
#
loop_
_entity_poly.entity_id
_entity_poly.type
_entity_poly.pdbx_seq_one_letter_code
_entity_poly.pdbx_strand_id
1 'polypeptide(L)'
;MNPKGKSYVCILHEYVQHALKKQPKYVFKEVENAATPYAATIIINELQYSTGYGSSKKQAKTEAAKATLEILLPELGEKIREESNTKDDADLSFFDEIRIEDPRVPELCNKTSELSPYSILLNCLQRNFGLNGANIDSRLVTQKNQKNEFVMSVGKHTVQVQCKNKKDGKQRASQAILQKLHPHISSWGSLLRLYGNRSMQTMREKKAEEQEITLLQSNATVNQPNTSIINKLKEEMLKLQEMKNSIQPIGKFLPPEDVALPSASGIDLNNVDL
;
A
#
# COMPACT_ATOMS: atom_id res chain seq x y z
N MET A 1 -14.31 -8.56 -16.79
CA MET A 1 -13.17 -7.71 -17.20
C MET A 1 -12.18 -8.54 -17.98
N ASN A 2 -11.66 -8.02 -19.09
CA ASN A 2 -10.52 -8.63 -19.79
C ASN A 2 -9.26 -7.79 -19.52
N PRO A 3 -8.31 -8.26 -18.70
CA PRO A 3 -7.10 -7.51 -18.35
C PRO A 3 -6.04 -7.51 -19.47
N LYS A 4 -6.19 -8.37 -20.50
CA LYS A 4 -5.18 -8.49 -21.56
C LYS A 4 -5.13 -7.21 -22.41
N GLY A 5 -3.96 -6.55 -22.43
CA GLY A 5 -3.66 -5.38 -23.27
C GLY A 5 -4.09 -4.02 -22.72
N LYS A 6 -4.67 -3.95 -21.51
CA LYS A 6 -5.08 -2.69 -20.88
C LYS A 6 -4.07 -2.24 -19.81
N SER A 7 -3.77 -0.95 -19.76
CA SER A 7 -2.97 -0.37 -18.67
C SER A 7 -3.66 -0.53 -17.31
N TYR A 8 -2.89 -0.73 -16.22
CA TYR A 8 -3.42 -0.77 -14.84
C TYR A 8 -4.31 0.43 -14.51
N VAL A 9 -3.99 1.61 -15.05
CA VAL A 9 -4.80 2.83 -14.86
C VAL A 9 -6.19 2.66 -15.49
N CYS A 10 -6.28 2.03 -16.67
CA CYS A 10 -7.54 1.78 -17.36
C CYS A 10 -8.35 0.70 -16.64
N ILE A 11 -7.70 -0.38 -16.21
CA ILE A 11 -8.34 -1.47 -15.45
C ILE A 11 -8.95 -0.91 -14.16
N LEU A 12 -8.19 -0.09 -13.43
CA LEU A 12 -8.68 0.56 -12.22
C LEU A 12 -9.85 1.50 -12.51
N HIS A 13 -9.77 2.31 -13.56
CA HIS A 13 -10.85 3.22 -13.94
C HIS A 13 -12.14 2.46 -14.25
N GLU A 14 -12.05 1.41 -15.10
CA GLU A 14 -13.16 0.52 -15.44
C GLU A 14 -13.74 -0.13 -14.17
N TYR A 15 -12.88 -0.59 -13.25
CA TYR A 15 -13.33 -1.26 -12.04
C TYR A 15 -14.08 -0.33 -11.12
N VAL A 16 -13.52 0.86 -10.86
CA VAL A 16 -14.18 1.85 -10.00
C VAL A 16 -15.48 2.34 -10.63
N GLN A 17 -15.54 2.48 -11.95
CA GLN A 17 -16.75 2.87 -12.65
C GLN A 17 -17.84 1.78 -12.59
N HIS A 18 -17.49 0.52 -12.87
CA HIS A 18 -18.48 -0.57 -12.92
C HIS A 18 -18.88 -1.08 -11.54
N ALA A 19 -17.92 -1.27 -10.63
CA ALA A 19 -18.18 -1.84 -9.30
C ALA A 19 -18.62 -0.77 -8.28
N LEU A 20 -18.06 0.44 -8.34
CA LEU A 20 -18.37 1.52 -7.39
C LEU A 20 -19.33 2.57 -7.94
N LYS A 21 -19.63 2.59 -9.25
CA LYS A 21 -20.38 3.68 -9.91
C LYS A 21 -19.78 5.07 -9.60
N LYS A 22 -18.47 5.12 -9.41
CA LYS A 22 -17.70 6.32 -9.06
C LYS A 22 -16.49 6.45 -9.98
N GLN A 23 -15.78 7.57 -9.88
CA GLN A 23 -14.53 7.78 -10.61
C GLN A 23 -13.36 7.93 -9.64
N PRO A 24 -12.20 7.30 -9.93
CA PRO A 24 -11.01 7.46 -9.12
C PRO A 24 -10.42 8.87 -9.35
N LYS A 25 -10.09 9.58 -8.27
CA LYS A 25 -9.38 10.86 -8.32
C LYS A 25 -7.89 10.62 -8.11
N TYR A 26 -7.06 11.33 -8.88
CA TYR A 26 -5.60 11.26 -8.77
C TYR A 26 -5.08 12.60 -8.25
N VAL A 27 -4.28 12.57 -7.18
CA VAL A 27 -3.60 13.73 -6.63
C VAL A 27 -2.11 13.54 -6.84
N PHE A 28 -1.49 14.46 -7.58
CA PHE A 28 -0.05 14.44 -7.82
C PHE A 28 0.67 15.37 -6.83
N LYS A 29 1.80 14.91 -6.33
CA LYS A 29 2.71 15.69 -5.48
C LYS A 29 4.12 15.49 -5.96
N GLU A 30 4.91 16.55 -5.87
CA GLU A 30 6.36 16.47 -6.08
C GLU A 30 7.00 16.18 -4.73
N VAL A 31 7.98 15.27 -4.73
CA VAL A 31 8.66 14.76 -3.55
C VAL A 31 10.15 14.98 -3.76
N GLU A 32 10.87 15.26 -2.67
CA GLU A 32 12.31 15.54 -2.66
C GLU A 32 13.13 14.24 -2.78
N ASN A 33 12.83 13.41 -3.78
CA ASN A 33 13.56 12.19 -4.10
C ASN A 33 14.16 12.29 -5.51
N ALA A 34 15.48 12.17 -5.61
CA ALA A 34 16.20 12.30 -6.88
C ALA A 34 15.84 11.18 -7.89
N ALA A 35 15.50 9.98 -7.42
CA ALA A 35 15.15 8.85 -8.29
C ALA A 35 13.66 8.86 -8.69
N THR A 36 12.77 9.26 -7.78
CA THR A 36 11.31 9.21 -7.97
C THR A 36 10.62 10.50 -7.50
N PRO A 37 10.87 11.63 -8.16
CA PRO A 37 10.38 12.95 -7.72
C PRO A 37 8.87 13.12 -7.82
N TYR A 38 8.15 12.24 -8.50
CA TYR A 38 6.69 12.34 -8.66
C TYR A 38 5.98 11.28 -7.83
N ALA A 39 5.06 11.72 -6.98
CA ALA A 39 4.11 10.87 -6.27
C ALA A 39 2.69 11.06 -6.83
N ALA A 40 1.96 9.96 -6.98
CA ALA A 40 0.55 9.95 -7.37
C ALA A 40 -0.25 9.19 -6.31
N THR A 41 -1.21 9.87 -5.70
CA THR A 41 -2.12 9.30 -4.70
C THR A 41 -3.50 9.09 -5.32
N ILE A 42 -4.09 7.91 -5.10
CA ILE A 42 -5.44 7.61 -5.57
C ILE A 42 -6.44 7.80 -4.43
N ILE A 43 -7.49 8.55 -4.72
CA ILE A 43 -8.60 8.82 -3.81
C ILE A 43 -9.88 8.24 -4.41
N ILE A 44 -10.52 7.34 -3.67
CA ILE A 44 -11.79 6.72 -4.03
C ILE A 44 -12.74 6.95 -2.86
N ASN A 45 -13.90 7.55 -3.11
CA ASN A 45 -14.89 7.85 -2.07
C ASN A 45 -14.32 8.68 -0.90
N GLU A 46 -13.50 9.70 -1.20
CA GLU A 46 -12.82 10.56 -0.20
C GLU A 46 -11.81 9.83 0.69
N LEU A 47 -11.52 8.57 0.40
CA LEU A 47 -10.52 7.77 1.10
C LEU A 47 -9.29 7.59 0.23
N GLN A 48 -8.12 7.77 0.83
CA GLN A 48 -6.82 7.57 0.22
C GLN A 48 -6.47 6.08 0.23
N TYR A 49 -6.17 5.52 -0.94
CA TYR A 49 -5.78 4.12 -1.12
C TYR A 49 -4.26 3.98 -1.16
N SER A 50 -3.67 3.82 -2.34
CA SER A 50 -2.23 3.73 -2.52
C SER A 50 -1.63 5.06 -2.97
N THR A 51 -0.32 5.20 -2.75
CA THR A 51 0.50 6.25 -3.33
C THR A 51 1.64 5.58 -4.08
N GLY A 52 1.72 5.83 -5.39
CA GLY A 52 2.80 5.35 -6.24
C GLY A 52 3.83 6.45 -6.48
N TYR A 53 5.09 6.05 -6.64
CA TYR A 53 6.21 6.94 -6.88
C TYR A 53 6.85 6.59 -8.22
N GLY A 54 7.41 7.56 -8.93
CA GLY A 54 8.09 7.32 -10.20
C GLY A 54 8.91 8.49 -10.68
N SER A 55 9.73 8.25 -11.70
CA SER A 55 10.53 9.29 -12.35
C SER A 55 9.70 10.21 -13.25
N SER A 56 8.44 9.83 -13.52
CA SER A 56 7.46 10.64 -14.24
C SER A 56 6.07 10.53 -13.62
N LYS A 57 5.21 11.55 -13.84
CA LYS A 57 3.79 11.52 -13.43
C LYS A 57 3.05 10.29 -14.00
N LYS A 58 3.41 9.85 -15.20
CA LYS A 58 2.84 8.65 -15.84
C LYS A 58 3.22 7.37 -15.11
N GLN A 59 4.51 7.22 -14.75
CA GLN A 59 4.98 6.06 -14.01
C GLN A 59 4.38 6.03 -12.59
N ALA A 60 4.41 7.15 -11.87
CA ALA A 60 3.81 7.27 -10.55
C ALA A 60 2.32 6.92 -10.56
N LYS A 61 1.57 7.37 -11.58
CA LYS A 61 0.14 7.03 -11.76
C LYS A 61 -0.09 5.54 -12.00
N THR A 62 0.77 4.92 -12.81
CA THR A 62 0.66 3.49 -13.13
C THR A 62 0.97 2.63 -11.92
N GLU A 63 2.01 3.00 -11.17
CA GLU A 63 2.41 2.32 -9.93
C GLU A 63 1.32 2.45 -8.85
N ALA A 64 0.77 3.66 -8.69
CA ALA A 64 -0.35 3.86 -7.78
C ALA A 64 -1.54 2.98 -8.18
N ALA A 65 -1.88 2.94 -9.48
CA ALA A 65 -2.99 2.14 -9.96
C ALA A 65 -2.77 0.63 -9.72
N LYS A 66 -1.54 0.13 -9.96
CA LYS A 66 -1.15 -1.25 -9.67
C LYS A 66 -1.36 -1.59 -8.19
N ALA A 67 -0.78 -0.80 -7.29
CA ALA A 67 -0.92 -1.01 -5.85
C ALA A 67 -2.38 -0.90 -5.36
N THR A 68 -3.19 -0.01 -5.94
CA THR A 68 -4.63 0.08 -5.60
C THR A 68 -5.40 -1.15 -6.09
N LEU A 69 -5.07 -1.68 -7.27
CA LEU A 69 -5.70 -2.90 -7.79
C LEU A 69 -5.36 -4.12 -6.93
N GLU A 70 -4.13 -4.25 -6.44
CA GLU A 70 -3.76 -5.33 -5.51
C GLU A 70 -4.58 -5.29 -4.21
N ILE A 71 -4.88 -4.09 -3.72
CA ILE A 71 -5.72 -3.90 -2.53
C ILE A 71 -7.19 -4.25 -2.82
N LEU A 72 -7.73 -3.77 -3.94
CA LEU A 72 -9.15 -3.92 -4.28
C LEU A 72 -9.51 -5.31 -4.81
N LEU A 73 -8.57 -5.97 -5.48
CA LEU A 73 -8.74 -7.24 -6.18
C LEU A 73 -7.55 -8.17 -5.87
N PRO A 74 -7.56 -8.84 -4.70
CA PRO A 74 -6.48 -9.75 -4.31
C PRO A 74 -6.20 -10.83 -5.37
N GLU A 75 -7.24 -11.41 -5.96
CA GLU A 75 -7.12 -12.43 -7.03
C GLU A 75 -6.42 -11.91 -8.30
N LEU A 76 -6.57 -10.62 -8.62
CA LEU A 76 -5.87 -9.98 -9.73
C LEU A 76 -4.44 -9.63 -9.33
N GLY A 77 -4.24 -9.26 -8.07
CA GLY A 77 -2.92 -9.06 -7.46
C GLY A 77 -2.07 -10.32 -7.52
N GLU A 78 -2.61 -11.49 -7.19
CA GLU A 78 -1.92 -12.79 -7.30
C GLU A 78 -1.39 -13.03 -8.73
N LYS A 79 -2.22 -12.81 -9.76
CA LYS A 79 -1.80 -12.94 -11.17
C LYS A 79 -0.76 -11.91 -11.61
N ILE A 80 -0.75 -10.74 -11.00
CA ILE A 80 0.26 -9.70 -11.23
C ILE A 80 1.56 -10.01 -10.44
N ARG A 81 1.45 -10.74 -9.32
CA ARG A 81 2.54 -11.09 -8.40
C ARG A 81 3.31 -12.34 -8.78
N GLU A 82 2.74 -13.25 -9.56
CA GLU A 82 3.49 -14.37 -10.15
C GLU A 82 4.72 -13.90 -10.95
N GLU A 83 4.75 -12.62 -11.38
CA GLU A 83 5.90 -11.97 -12.04
C GLU A 83 6.89 -11.30 -11.05
N SER A 84 6.53 -11.10 -9.78
CA SER A 84 7.33 -10.43 -8.76
C SER A 84 7.38 -11.23 -7.45
N ASN A 85 8.35 -12.14 -7.34
CA ASN A 85 8.63 -12.97 -6.16
C ASN A 85 9.03 -12.13 -4.92
N THR A 86 8.07 -11.55 -4.19
CA THR A 86 8.31 -10.96 -2.87
C THR A 86 7.77 -11.88 -1.78
N LYS A 87 8.67 -12.48 -0.98
CA LYS A 87 8.37 -13.48 0.06
C LYS A 87 7.45 -12.99 1.19
N ASP A 88 7.31 -11.69 1.36
CA ASP A 88 6.66 -11.07 2.51
C ASP A 88 5.12 -10.97 2.40
N ASP A 89 4.51 -11.35 1.27
CA ASP A 89 3.07 -11.23 1.05
C ASP A 89 2.27 -12.52 1.29
N ALA A 90 2.99 -13.64 1.49
CA ALA A 90 2.38 -14.94 1.74
C ALA A 90 1.62 -15.01 3.08
N ASP A 91 1.98 -14.17 4.05
CA ASP A 91 1.30 -14.12 5.36
C ASP A 91 -0.02 -13.35 5.33
N LEU A 92 -0.20 -12.43 4.37
CA LEU A 92 -1.42 -11.63 4.23
C LEU A 92 -2.49 -12.30 3.36
N SER A 93 -2.10 -13.24 2.49
CA SER A 93 -3.05 -13.99 1.65
C SER A 93 -4.04 -14.81 2.48
N PHE A 94 -3.64 -15.31 3.66
CA PHE A 94 -4.55 -15.96 4.61
C PHE A 94 -5.71 -15.04 5.02
N PHE A 95 -5.45 -13.74 5.16
CA PHE A 95 -6.48 -12.76 5.53
C PHE A 95 -7.35 -12.36 4.35
N ASP A 96 -7.02 -12.75 3.12
CA ASP A 96 -7.81 -12.40 1.95
C ASP A 96 -9.17 -13.12 1.91
N GLU A 97 -9.23 -14.34 2.48
CA GLU A 97 -10.46 -15.13 2.58
C GLU A 97 -11.36 -14.69 3.77
N ILE A 98 -10.82 -13.92 4.70
CA ILE A 98 -11.52 -13.53 5.92
C ILE A 98 -12.30 -12.24 5.69
N ARG A 99 -13.62 -12.28 5.99
CA ARG A 99 -14.47 -11.09 5.90
C ARG A 99 -14.19 -10.09 7.03
N ILE A 100 -14.36 -8.80 6.74
CA ILE A 100 -14.14 -7.71 7.73
C ILE A 100 -14.99 -7.90 9.00
N GLU A 101 -16.25 -8.32 8.85
CA GLU A 101 -17.19 -8.51 9.96
C GLU A 101 -17.08 -9.89 10.64
N ASP A 102 -16.08 -10.72 10.30
CA ASP A 102 -15.90 -12.03 10.93
C ASP A 102 -15.54 -11.86 12.43
N PRO A 103 -16.29 -12.50 13.36
CA PRO A 103 -16.04 -12.40 14.78
C PRO A 103 -14.65 -12.87 15.24
N ARG A 104 -13.95 -13.67 14.43
CA ARG A 104 -12.63 -14.25 14.75
C ARG A 104 -11.47 -13.32 14.43
N VAL A 105 -11.68 -12.28 13.61
CA VAL A 105 -10.62 -11.34 13.19
C VAL A 105 -9.84 -10.78 14.39
N PRO A 106 -10.45 -10.33 15.51
CA PRO A 106 -9.68 -9.80 16.64
C PRO A 106 -8.75 -10.85 17.26
N GLU A 107 -9.16 -12.12 17.30
CA GLU A 107 -8.33 -13.21 17.82
C GLU A 107 -7.20 -13.56 16.85
N LEU A 108 -7.50 -13.60 15.55
CA LEU A 108 -6.51 -13.85 14.51
C LEU A 108 -5.45 -12.75 14.44
N CYS A 109 -5.84 -11.48 14.58
CA CYS A 109 -4.89 -10.36 14.66
C CYS A 109 -3.93 -10.52 15.85
N ASN A 110 -4.45 -10.91 17.02
CA ASN A 110 -3.60 -11.11 18.20
C ASN A 110 -2.60 -12.26 18.02
N LYS A 111 -2.99 -13.34 17.33
CA LYS A 111 -2.11 -14.50 17.07
C LYS A 111 -1.00 -14.19 16.06
N THR A 112 -1.30 -13.35 15.08
CA THR A 112 -0.39 -12.98 13.98
C THR A 112 0.39 -11.70 14.24
N SER A 113 0.22 -11.08 15.42
CA SER A 113 0.80 -9.76 15.77
C SER A 113 0.37 -8.63 14.83
N GLU A 114 -0.79 -8.77 14.20
CA GLU A 114 -1.40 -7.75 13.36
C GLU A 114 -2.26 -6.77 14.16
N LEU A 115 -2.55 -5.62 13.57
CA LEU A 115 -3.34 -4.58 14.22
C LEU A 115 -4.79 -5.01 14.46
N SER A 116 -5.27 -4.78 15.68
CA SER A 116 -6.68 -5.03 16.02
C SER A 116 -7.65 -4.15 15.20
N PRO A 117 -8.91 -4.57 14.99
CA PRO A 117 -9.87 -3.79 14.22
C PRO A 117 -10.05 -2.33 14.66
N TYR A 118 -10.05 -2.10 15.97
CA TYR A 118 -10.08 -0.74 16.50
C TYR A 118 -8.84 0.07 16.14
N SER A 119 -7.65 -0.53 16.16
CA SER A 119 -6.40 0.13 15.77
C SER A 119 -6.40 0.47 14.28
N ILE A 120 -6.89 -0.43 13.43
CA ILE A 120 -7.07 -0.19 11.98
C ILE A 120 -8.06 0.95 11.74
N LEU A 121 -9.16 1.01 12.49
CA LEU A 121 -10.10 2.13 12.42
C LEU A 121 -9.44 3.46 12.79
N LEU A 122 -8.64 3.49 13.86
CA LEU A 122 -7.90 4.71 14.23
C LEU A 122 -6.94 5.16 13.13
N ASN A 123 -6.17 4.24 12.54
CA ASN A 123 -5.27 4.56 11.43
C ASN A 123 -6.05 5.09 10.22
N CYS A 124 -7.19 4.49 9.90
CA CYS A 124 -8.07 4.94 8.83
C CYS A 124 -8.55 6.39 9.07
N LEU A 125 -8.97 6.71 10.29
CA LEU A 125 -9.44 8.05 10.66
C LEU A 125 -8.32 9.09 10.66
N GLN A 126 -7.15 8.73 11.19
CA GLN A 126 -6.00 9.60 11.25
C GLN A 126 -5.48 9.92 9.84
N ARG A 127 -5.38 8.91 8.97
CA ARG A 127 -4.84 9.06 7.61
C ARG A 127 -5.74 9.88 6.70
N ASN A 128 -7.05 9.67 6.76
CA ASN A 128 -7.98 10.28 5.81
C ASN A 128 -8.58 11.59 6.31
N PHE A 129 -8.81 11.73 7.62
CA PHE A 129 -9.57 12.85 8.19
C PHE A 129 -8.79 13.64 9.26
N GLY A 130 -7.58 13.20 9.63
CA GLY A 130 -6.84 13.78 10.75
C GLY A 130 -7.54 13.60 12.10
N LEU A 131 -8.50 12.66 12.18
CA LEU A 131 -9.31 12.42 13.37
C LEU A 131 -8.65 11.35 14.24
N ASN A 132 -8.62 11.59 15.56
CA ASN A 132 -8.12 10.65 16.55
C ASN A 132 -9.27 9.97 17.31
N GLY A 133 -8.93 9.04 18.21
CA GLY A 133 -9.91 8.27 18.99
C GLY A 133 -10.84 9.09 19.88
N ALA A 134 -10.53 10.38 20.13
CA ALA A 134 -11.40 11.32 20.83
C ALA A 134 -12.69 11.64 20.06
N ASN A 135 -12.70 11.44 18.74
CA ASN A 135 -13.85 11.70 17.88
C ASN A 135 -14.77 10.46 17.72
N ILE A 136 -14.56 9.43 18.53
CA ILE A 136 -15.34 8.19 18.51
C ILE A 136 -16.20 8.13 19.76
N ASP A 137 -17.49 8.39 19.59
CA ASP A 137 -18.46 8.21 20.67
C ASP A 137 -18.79 6.73 20.80
N SER A 138 -18.61 6.18 22.01
CA SER A 138 -18.94 4.78 22.27
C SER A 138 -19.68 4.61 23.59
N ARG A 139 -20.76 3.83 23.56
CA ARG A 139 -21.58 3.55 24.74
C ARG A 139 -22.06 2.10 24.74
N LEU A 140 -22.14 1.54 25.94
CA LEU A 140 -22.77 0.24 26.17
C LEU A 140 -24.21 0.48 26.60
N VAL A 141 -25.16 -0.18 25.94
CA VAL A 141 -26.59 -0.12 26.24
C VAL A 141 -27.05 -1.52 26.62
N THR A 142 -27.57 -1.65 27.84
CA THR A 142 -28.13 -2.91 28.34
C THR A 142 -29.62 -2.94 27.99
N GLN A 143 -30.04 -3.86 27.12
CA GLN A 143 -31.47 -4.01 26.81
C GLN A 143 -32.21 -4.81 27.89
N LYS A 144 -33.55 -4.65 27.91
CA LYS A 144 -34.47 -5.36 28.82
C LYS A 144 -34.35 -6.90 28.79
N ASN A 145 -33.83 -7.47 27.70
CA ASN A 145 -33.59 -8.92 27.53
C ASN A 145 -32.18 -9.38 27.95
N GLN A 146 -31.47 -8.63 28.81
CA GLN A 146 -30.08 -8.91 29.26
C GLN A 146 -29.04 -9.03 28.13
N LYS A 147 -29.36 -8.62 26.91
CA LYS A 147 -28.39 -8.54 25.81
C LYS A 147 -27.68 -7.19 25.86
N ASN A 148 -26.35 -7.23 25.91
CA ASN A 148 -25.51 -6.05 25.87
C ASN A 148 -25.33 -5.60 24.41
N GLU A 149 -25.69 -4.36 24.11
CA GLU A 149 -25.46 -3.74 22.81
C GLU A 149 -24.40 -2.65 22.95
N PHE A 150 -23.48 -2.62 21.98
CA PHE A 150 -22.45 -1.61 21.90
C PHE A 150 -22.79 -0.67 20.74
N VAL A 151 -22.94 0.61 21.04
CA VAL A 151 -23.17 1.64 20.04
C VAL A 151 -21.87 2.43 19.87
N MET A 152 -21.41 2.54 18.62
CA MET A 152 -20.24 3.35 18.25
C MET A 152 -20.67 4.32 17.15
N SER A 153 -20.28 5.59 17.28
CA SER A 153 -20.51 6.64 16.30
C SER A 153 -19.19 7.28 15.89
N VAL A 154 -19.00 7.41 14.58
CA VAL A 154 -17.83 8.01 13.95
C VAL A 154 -18.31 8.94 12.84
N GLY A 155 -18.38 10.24 13.15
CA GLY A 155 -18.93 11.25 12.26
C GLY A 155 -20.36 10.91 11.83
N LYS A 156 -20.55 10.64 10.53
CA LYS A 156 -21.86 10.28 9.95
C LYS A 156 -22.26 8.81 10.11
N HIS A 157 -21.35 7.95 10.59
CA HIS A 157 -21.58 6.51 10.66
C HIS A 157 -21.83 6.08 12.10
N THR A 158 -23.06 5.66 12.38
CA THR A 158 -23.43 5.05 13.65
C THR A 158 -23.72 3.56 13.44
N VAL A 159 -23.22 2.73 14.35
CA VAL A 159 -23.43 1.28 14.35
C VAL A 159 -23.84 0.81 15.74
N GLN A 160 -24.64 -0.25 15.78
CA GLN A 160 -25.09 -0.91 16.99
C GLN A 160 -24.85 -2.40 16.80
N VAL A 161 -24.07 -3.00 17.70
CA VAL A 161 -23.69 -4.42 17.62
C VAL A 161 -23.97 -5.12 18.93
N GLN A 162 -24.44 -6.36 18.85
CA GLN A 162 -24.58 -7.21 20.03
C GLN A 162 -23.19 -7.71 20.46
N CYS A 163 -22.90 -7.62 21.75
CA CYS A 163 -21.59 -7.98 22.29
C CYS A 163 -21.71 -8.72 23.61
N LYS A 164 -20.70 -9.52 23.93
CA LYS A 164 -20.61 -10.18 25.24
C LYS A 164 -19.99 -9.22 26.26
N ASN A 165 -18.88 -8.58 25.87
CA ASN A 165 -18.05 -7.72 26.71
C ASN A 165 -17.78 -6.37 26.03
N LYS A 166 -17.42 -5.33 26.80
CA LYS A 166 -17.04 -4.00 26.28
C LYS A 166 -15.90 -4.09 25.24
N LYS A 167 -14.89 -4.94 25.49
CA LYS A 167 -13.74 -5.13 24.58
C LYS A 167 -14.17 -5.75 23.23
N ASP A 168 -15.03 -6.75 23.29
CA ASP A 168 -15.59 -7.43 22.10
C ASP A 168 -16.51 -6.51 21.30
N GLY A 169 -17.40 -5.78 21.99
CA GLY A 169 -18.28 -4.78 21.37
C GLY A 169 -17.50 -3.67 20.67
N LYS A 170 -16.40 -3.19 21.28
CA LYS A 170 -15.50 -2.22 20.66
C LYS A 170 -14.91 -2.72 19.34
N GLN A 171 -14.44 -3.96 19.29
CA GLN A 171 -13.85 -4.53 18.07
C GLN A 171 -14.90 -4.77 16.99
N ARG A 172 -16.04 -5.38 17.32
CA ARG A 172 -17.14 -5.59 16.34
C ARG A 172 -17.71 -4.30 15.78
N ALA A 173 -17.89 -3.30 16.63
CA ALA A 173 -18.37 -2.00 16.19
C ALA A 173 -17.34 -1.33 15.26
N SER A 174 -16.04 -1.52 15.55
CA SER A 174 -14.97 -1.02 14.67
C SER A 174 -15.00 -1.71 13.30
N GLN A 175 -15.20 -3.02 13.25
CA GLN A 175 -15.37 -3.77 12.00
C GLN A 175 -16.57 -3.27 11.19
N ALA A 176 -17.73 -3.10 11.84
CA ALA A 176 -18.93 -2.61 11.17
C ALA A 176 -18.77 -1.19 10.63
N ILE A 177 -18.06 -0.31 11.35
CA ILE A 177 -17.73 1.03 10.83
C ILE A 177 -16.74 0.94 9.67
N LEU A 178 -15.71 0.11 9.77
CA LEU A 178 -14.75 -0.11 8.69
C LEU A 178 -15.44 -0.63 7.42
N GLN A 179 -16.40 -1.55 7.55
CA GLN A 179 -17.20 -2.04 6.43
C GLN A 179 -18.08 -0.94 5.81
N LYS A 180 -18.65 -0.04 6.63
CA LYS A 180 -19.38 1.14 6.13
C LYS A 180 -18.47 2.16 5.44
N LEU A 181 -17.24 2.36 5.94
CA LEU A 181 -16.24 3.23 5.33
C LEU A 181 -15.72 2.66 4.01
N HIS A 182 -15.55 1.34 3.94
CA HIS A 182 -15.09 0.62 2.75
C HIS A 182 -16.12 -0.41 2.26
N PRO A 183 -17.25 0.02 1.64
CA PRO A 183 -18.29 -0.91 1.18
C PRO A 183 -17.81 -1.95 0.15
N HIS A 184 -16.71 -1.67 -0.54
CA HIS A 184 -16.19 -2.46 -1.65
C HIS A 184 -15.03 -3.36 -1.26
N ILE A 185 -14.51 -3.18 -0.04
CA ILE A 185 -13.53 -4.09 0.52
C ILE A 185 -14.34 -5.07 1.36
N SER A 186 -14.34 -6.33 0.97
CA SER A 186 -14.98 -7.41 1.75
C SER A 186 -14.00 -8.12 2.65
N SER A 187 -12.71 -8.00 2.35
CA SER A 187 -11.64 -8.79 2.95
C SER A 187 -10.83 -8.02 3.99
N TRP A 188 -10.44 -8.71 5.06
CA TRP A 188 -9.56 -8.16 6.09
C TRP A 188 -8.13 -7.95 5.58
N GLY A 189 -7.62 -8.84 4.71
CA GLY A 189 -6.28 -8.72 4.14
C GLY A 189 -6.08 -7.41 3.37
N SER A 190 -7.07 -7.01 2.57
CA SER A 190 -7.09 -5.71 1.90
C SER A 190 -7.04 -4.51 2.87
N LEU A 191 -7.69 -4.59 4.04
CA LEU A 191 -7.59 -3.54 5.06
C LEU A 191 -6.21 -3.50 5.73
N LEU A 192 -5.60 -4.66 5.97
CA LEU A 192 -4.23 -4.74 6.48
C LEU A 192 -3.22 -4.15 5.48
N ARG A 193 -3.40 -4.37 4.17
CA ARG A 193 -2.56 -3.72 3.15
C ARG A 193 -2.74 -2.20 3.10
N LEU A 194 -3.91 -1.68 3.49
CA LEU A 194 -4.17 -0.24 3.55
C LEU A 194 -3.69 0.45 4.84
N TYR A 195 -3.91 -0.18 5.99
CA TYR A 195 -3.77 0.45 7.31
C TYR A 195 -2.97 -0.37 8.32
N GLY A 196 -2.55 -1.58 7.94
CA GLY A 196 -1.77 -2.50 8.77
C GLY A 196 -0.36 -1.98 9.06
N ASN A 197 0.34 -2.69 9.94
CA ASN A 197 1.67 -2.30 10.42
C ASN A 197 2.65 -2.08 9.27
N ARG A 198 2.69 -2.98 8.29
CA ARG A 198 3.60 -2.92 7.15
C ARG A 198 3.37 -1.71 6.25
N SER A 199 2.10 -1.36 6.00
CA SER A 199 1.75 -0.16 5.23
C SER A 199 2.17 1.13 5.95
N MET A 200 2.06 1.15 7.27
CA MET A 200 2.43 2.30 8.10
C MET A 200 3.94 2.42 8.28
N GLN A 201 4.64 1.29 8.39
CA GLN A 201 6.09 1.24 8.52
C GLN A 201 6.77 1.74 7.24
N THR A 202 6.40 1.22 6.07
CA THR A 202 6.96 1.68 4.79
C THR A 202 6.73 3.18 4.54
N MET A 203 5.57 3.71 4.93
CA MET A 203 5.29 5.15 4.85
C MET A 203 6.13 5.98 5.82
N ARG A 204 6.38 5.48 7.04
CA ARG A 204 7.23 6.14 8.05
C ARG A 204 8.69 6.10 7.66
N GLU A 205 9.19 4.96 7.19
CA GLU A 205 10.58 4.77 6.75
C GLU A 205 10.91 5.70 5.59
N LYS A 206 10.08 5.72 4.54
CA LYS A 206 10.28 6.65 3.41
C LYS A 206 10.29 8.11 3.84
N LYS A 207 9.38 8.50 4.74
CA LYS A 207 9.35 9.86 5.29
C LYS A 207 10.56 10.17 6.19
N ALA A 208 11.05 9.19 6.93
CA ALA A 208 12.23 9.34 7.77
C ALA A 208 13.51 9.46 6.92
N GLU A 209 13.64 8.67 5.85
CA GLU A 209 14.71 8.79 4.85
C GLU A 209 14.72 10.19 4.19
N GLU A 210 13.54 10.68 3.78
CA GLU A 210 13.38 12.05 3.25
C GLU A 210 13.86 13.12 4.24
N GLN A 211 13.45 13.00 5.51
CA GLN A 211 13.84 13.94 6.56
C GLN A 211 15.32 13.87 6.90
N GLU A 212 15.91 12.67 6.91
CA GLU A 212 17.34 12.47 7.16
C GLU A 212 18.18 13.17 6.08
N ILE A 213 17.82 13.02 4.79
CA ILE A 213 18.52 13.68 3.68
C ILE A 213 18.40 15.20 3.79
N THR A 214 17.19 15.71 4.06
CA THR A 214 16.94 17.16 4.20
C THR A 214 17.75 17.74 5.36
N LEU A 215 17.79 17.04 6.50
CA LEU A 215 18.52 17.46 7.68
C LEU A 215 20.03 17.48 7.43
N LEU A 216 20.56 16.43 6.78
CA LEU A 216 21.96 16.37 6.37
C LEU A 216 22.33 17.52 5.42
N GLN A 217 21.46 17.90 4.50
CA GLN A 217 21.65 19.06 3.61
C GLN A 217 21.60 20.39 4.36
N SER A 218 20.66 20.55 5.30
CA SER A 218 20.52 21.78 6.10
C SER A 218 21.67 22.00 7.09
N ASN A 219 22.27 20.93 7.60
CA ASN A 219 23.42 20.97 8.51
C ASN A 219 24.75 21.19 7.77
N ALA A 220 24.72 21.37 6.44
CA ALA A 220 25.90 21.78 5.69
C ALA A 220 26.36 23.16 6.17
N THR A 221 27.54 23.24 6.77
CA THR A 221 28.16 24.52 7.10
C THR A 221 28.55 25.24 5.80
N VAL A 222 28.19 26.52 5.71
CA VAL A 222 28.55 27.37 4.56
C VAL A 222 30.08 27.36 4.43
N ASN A 223 30.58 26.96 3.26
CA ASN A 223 32.01 26.86 2.89
C ASN A 223 32.80 25.65 3.44
N GLN A 224 32.15 24.57 3.91
CA GLN A 224 32.84 23.29 4.15
C GLN A 224 32.15 22.13 3.44
N PRO A 225 32.92 21.10 3.01
CA PRO A 225 32.34 19.92 2.39
C PRO A 225 31.49 19.14 3.40
N ASN A 226 30.28 18.78 3.00
CA ASN A 226 29.36 18.00 3.83
C ASN A 226 29.79 16.53 3.92
N THR A 227 30.72 16.26 4.84
CA THR A 227 31.29 14.93 5.07
C THR A 227 30.22 13.91 5.49
N SER A 228 29.15 14.36 6.16
CA SER A 228 28.03 13.53 6.59
C SER A 228 27.25 12.98 5.40
N ILE A 229 26.95 13.81 4.39
CA ILE A 229 26.31 13.37 3.13
C ILE A 229 27.23 12.43 2.35
N ILE A 230 28.52 12.74 2.26
CA ILE A 230 29.49 11.91 1.52
C ILE A 230 29.61 10.52 2.15
N ASN A 231 29.64 10.43 3.48
CA ASN A 231 29.69 9.16 4.20
C ASN A 231 28.40 8.35 4.01
N LYS A 232 27.23 8.98 4.09
CA LYS A 232 25.94 8.32 3.79
C LYS A 232 25.89 7.80 2.35
N LEU A 233 26.36 8.60 1.39
CA LEU A 233 26.47 8.17 -0.01
C LEU A 233 27.42 6.96 -0.17
N LYS A 234 28.55 6.97 0.54
CA LYS A 234 29.50 5.86 0.52
C LYS A 234 28.87 4.56 1.04
N GLU A 235 28.11 4.62 2.13
CA GLU A 235 27.38 3.47 2.67
C GLU A 235 26.35 2.92 1.68
N GLU A 236 25.54 3.79 1.07
CA GLU A 236 24.54 3.39 0.08
C GLU A 236 25.17 2.83 -1.20
N MET A 237 26.32 3.36 -1.63
CA MET A 237 27.09 2.82 -2.76
C MET A 237 27.62 1.40 -2.47
N LEU A 238 28.06 1.13 -1.23
CA LEU A 238 28.50 -0.20 -0.82
C LEU A 238 27.32 -1.19 -0.82
N LYS A 239 26.14 -0.80 -0.31
CA LYS A 239 24.92 -1.63 -0.38
C LYS A 239 24.52 -1.94 -1.81
N LEU A 240 24.53 -0.94 -2.70
CA LEU A 240 24.23 -1.14 -4.12
C LEU A 240 25.23 -2.08 -4.81
N GLN A 241 26.51 -2.00 -4.44
CA GLN A 241 27.52 -2.92 -4.95
C GLN A 241 27.24 -4.35 -4.48
N GLU A 242 26.87 -4.54 -3.22
CA GLU A 242 26.50 -5.86 -2.68
C GLU A 242 25.26 -6.43 -3.38
N MET A 243 24.22 -5.60 -3.62
CA MET A 243 23.04 -6.00 -4.40
C MET A 243 23.39 -6.36 -5.85
N LYS A 244 24.28 -5.61 -6.51
CA LYS A 244 24.72 -5.96 -7.87
C LYS A 244 25.53 -7.25 -7.90
N ASN A 245 26.36 -7.48 -6.88
CA ASN A 245 27.14 -8.70 -6.76
C ASN A 245 26.29 -9.94 -6.46
N SER A 246 25.14 -9.78 -5.78
CA SER A 246 24.21 -10.88 -5.53
C SER A 246 23.37 -11.25 -6.75
N ILE A 247 23.17 -10.30 -7.68
CA ILE A 247 22.59 -10.54 -9.00
C ILE A 247 23.71 -10.95 -9.97
N GLN A 248 24.32 -12.12 -9.74
CA GLN A 248 25.21 -12.69 -10.75
C GLN A 248 24.39 -13.34 -11.87
N PRO A 249 24.66 -13.03 -13.16
CA PRO A 249 24.04 -13.75 -14.25
C PRO A 249 24.44 -15.23 -14.17
N ILE A 250 23.46 -16.13 -14.31
CA ILE A 250 23.67 -17.58 -14.36
C ILE A 250 24.36 -17.91 -15.70
N GLY A 251 25.64 -17.62 -15.78
CA GLY A 251 26.49 -17.92 -16.93
C GLY A 251 26.31 -16.98 -18.13
N LYS A 252 27.31 -17.02 -19.01
CA LYS A 252 27.24 -16.46 -20.37
C LYS A 252 26.65 -17.55 -21.26
N PHE A 253 25.52 -17.29 -21.92
CA PHE A 253 24.99 -18.21 -22.91
C PHE A 253 26.00 -18.34 -24.05
N LEU A 254 26.60 -19.52 -24.18
CA LEU A 254 27.41 -19.90 -25.31
C LEU A 254 26.50 -20.73 -26.23
N PRO A 255 26.09 -20.20 -27.39
CA PRO A 255 25.32 -21.00 -28.34
C PRO A 255 26.16 -22.21 -28.80
N PRO A 256 25.53 -23.36 -29.10
CA PRO A 256 26.21 -24.47 -29.76
C PRO A 256 26.80 -24.03 -31.11
N GLU A 257 27.93 -24.62 -31.51
CA GLU A 257 28.67 -24.24 -32.73
C GLU A 257 27.82 -24.33 -34.02
N ASP A 258 26.73 -25.10 -34.00
CA ASP A 258 25.82 -25.30 -35.14
C ASP A 258 24.71 -24.24 -35.25
N VAL A 259 24.63 -23.25 -34.34
CA VAL A 259 23.60 -22.21 -34.34
C VAL A 259 24.20 -20.85 -34.65
N ALA A 260 24.07 -20.40 -35.89
CA ALA A 260 24.39 -19.02 -36.27
C ALA A 260 23.39 -18.05 -35.62
N LEU A 261 23.84 -17.31 -34.59
CA LEU A 261 23.07 -16.22 -34.03
C LEU A 261 23.01 -15.05 -35.03
N PRO A 262 21.85 -14.37 -35.19
CA PRO A 262 21.80 -13.14 -35.97
C PRO A 262 22.72 -12.09 -35.32
N SER A 263 23.73 -11.62 -36.05
CA SER A 263 24.71 -10.62 -35.58
C SER A 263 24.12 -9.21 -35.37
N ALA A 264 22.84 -9.00 -35.66
CA ALA A 264 22.20 -7.70 -35.50
C ALA A 264 21.51 -7.63 -34.13
N SER A 265 22.23 -7.13 -33.13
CA SER A 265 21.57 -6.54 -31.97
C SER A 265 20.89 -5.24 -32.42
N GLY A 266 19.55 -5.22 -32.40
CA GLY A 266 18.72 -4.11 -32.90
C GLY A 266 18.78 -2.82 -32.06
N ILE A 267 19.93 -2.52 -31.45
CA ILE A 267 20.17 -1.37 -30.57
C ILE A 267 21.19 -0.40 -31.21
N ASP A 268 21.82 -0.77 -32.33
CA ASP A 268 22.78 0.10 -33.00
C ASP A 268 22.06 1.22 -33.79
N LEU A 269 21.95 2.39 -33.16
CA LEU A 269 21.40 3.64 -33.72
C LEU A 269 22.17 4.15 -34.95
N ASN A 270 23.30 3.54 -35.29
CA ASN A 270 24.12 3.88 -36.45
C ASN A 270 23.57 3.36 -37.79
N ASN A 271 22.53 2.51 -37.78
CA ASN A 271 21.92 1.95 -38.99
C ASN A 271 20.62 2.67 -39.41
N VAL A 272 20.33 3.84 -38.84
CA VAL A 272 19.17 4.66 -39.26
C VAL A 272 19.67 5.74 -40.21
N ASP A 273 19.55 5.52 -41.52
CA ASP A 273 19.71 6.58 -42.52
C ASP A 273 18.55 7.58 -42.40
N LEU A 274 18.90 8.88 -42.40
CA LEU A 274 17.97 10.02 -42.31
C LEU A 274 17.29 10.31 -43.66
#